data_AF-S7U1T6-F1
#
_entry.id   AF-S7U1T6-F1
#
_cell.length_a   1.000
_cell.length_b   1.000
_cell.length_c   1.000
_cell.angle_alpha   90.00
_cell.angle_beta   90.00
_cell.angle_gamma   90.00
#
_symmetry.space_group_name_H-M   'P 1'
#
loop_
_entity.id
_entity.type
_entity.pdbx_description
1 polymer ?
#
loop_
_entity_poly.entity_id
_entity_poly.type
_entity_poly.pdbx_seq_one_letter_code
_entity_poly.pdbx_strand_id
1 'polypeptide(L)'
;MFALLAGTHYWWPKMFGRMLNETLGKMTFWLFFIGFHLTFFIQHFLGLTGMPRRVFTYLPNQGWETGNFVSTVGAFFMAAATIILLINIVVTTAKGEKVPGDAWGDGRTLEWAIASPPPVYNFAQTPLVRGLDAFWLEKMEGKKELTPAEPLGDIHMPNSSFLPFVIAFGLFVAAFGFTYHNDAGWGLPVGILGLLITLGSMFLRSVIDDHGFHIHKEEVLELEKKEANA
;
A
#
# COMPACT_ATOMS: atom_id res chain seq x y z
N MET A 1 4.58 2.93 11.74
CA MET A 1 3.44 2.00 11.79
C MET A 1 2.09 2.71 11.83
N PHE A 2 1.82 3.61 12.79
CA PHE A 2 0.51 4.30 12.88
C PHE A 2 0.10 5.03 11.59
N ALA A 3 1.03 5.70 10.91
CA ALA A 3 0.75 6.33 9.61
C ALA A 3 0.34 5.33 8.52
N LEU A 4 0.93 4.13 8.50
CA LEU A 4 0.54 3.07 7.56
C LEU A 4 -0.87 2.55 7.89
N LEU A 5 -1.21 2.37 9.18
CA LEU A 5 -2.56 1.99 9.58
C LEU A 5 -3.58 3.07 9.22
N ALA A 6 -3.24 4.34 9.46
CA ALA A 6 -4.09 5.48 9.10
C ALA A 6 -4.30 5.56 7.59
N GLY A 7 -3.23 5.51 6.79
CA GLY A 7 -3.31 5.50 5.33
C GLY A 7 -4.07 4.30 4.79
N THR A 8 -3.89 3.12 5.39
CA THR A 8 -4.67 1.92 5.02
C THR A 8 -6.16 2.16 5.20
N HIS A 9 -6.59 2.72 6.33
CA HIS A 9 -8.03 3.01 6.55
C HIS A 9 -8.51 4.16 5.66
N TYR A 10 -7.69 5.20 5.49
CA TYR A 10 -8.04 6.39 4.73
C TYR A 10 -8.26 6.11 3.24
N TRP A 11 -7.35 5.36 2.60
CA TRP A 11 -7.42 5.04 1.18
C TRP A 11 -8.01 3.65 0.87
N TRP A 12 -8.44 2.87 1.88
CA TRP A 12 -9.16 1.61 1.66
C TRP A 12 -10.32 1.74 0.65
N PRO A 13 -11.26 2.71 0.80
CA PRO A 13 -12.34 2.87 -0.16
C PRO A 13 -11.85 3.20 -1.55
N LYS A 14 -10.76 3.96 -1.68
CA LYS A 14 -10.19 4.30 -2.99
C LYS A 14 -9.61 3.08 -3.69
N MET A 15 -8.98 2.15 -2.95
CA MET A 15 -8.40 0.95 -3.54
C MET A 15 -9.44 -0.13 -3.87
N PHE A 16 -10.48 -0.29 -3.04
CA PHE A 16 -11.38 -1.46 -3.10
C PHE A 16 -12.86 -1.12 -3.27
N GLY A 17 -13.22 0.17 -3.36
CA GLY A 17 -14.59 0.64 -3.55
C GLY A 17 -15.52 0.34 -2.37
N ARG A 18 -14.98 0.07 -1.17
CA ARG A 18 -15.75 -0.26 0.05
C ARG A 18 -15.08 0.35 1.27
N MET A 19 -15.86 0.66 2.30
CA MET A 19 -15.33 1.16 3.58
C MET A 19 -14.99 0.02 4.53
N LEU A 20 -13.93 0.21 5.34
CA LEU A 20 -13.68 -0.65 6.49
C LEU A 20 -14.73 -0.39 7.58
N ASN A 21 -14.99 -1.39 8.43
CA ASN A 21 -15.89 -1.21 9.56
C ASN A 21 -15.21 -0.33 10.63
N GLU A 22 -15.86 0.79 10.97
CA GLU A 22 -15.35 1.78 11.94
C GLU A 22 -15.17 1.21 13.35
N THR A 23 -16.06 0.33 13.81
CA THR A 23 -15.96 -0.28 15.15
C THR A 23 -14.72 -1.17 15.24
N LEU A 24 -14.50 -2.02 14.23
CA LEU A 24 -13.31 -2.87 14.16
C LEU A 24 -12.03 -2.05 13.95
N GLY A 25 -12.09 -0.95 13.20
CA GLY A 25 -10.99 0.00 13.03
C GLY A 25 -10.59 0.66 14.36
N LYS A 26 -11.55 1.14 15.14
CA LYS A 26 -11.32 1.71 16.48
C LYS A 26 -10.77 0.67 17.46
N MET A 27 -11.27 -0.57 17.43
CA MET A 27 -10.70 -1.67 18.21
C MET A 27 -9.24 -1.94 17.86
N THR A 28 -8.94 -2.01 16.55
CA THR A 28 -7.57 -2.16 16.04
C THR A 28 -6.69 -1.04 16.57
N PHE A 29 -7.12 0.21 16.46
CA PHE A 29 -6.38 1.37 16.94
C PHE A 29 -6.07 1.28 18.44
N TRP A 30 -7.08 1.08 19.28
CA TRP A 30 -6.89 1.10 20.74
C TRP A 30 -6.02 -0.06 21.23
N LEU A 31 -6.24 -1.28 20.71
CA LEU A 31 -5.42 -2.43 21.07
C LEU A 31 -3.97 -2.24 20.63
N PHE A 32 -3.74 -1.71 19.42
CA PHE A 32 -2.40 -1.46 18.94
C PHE A 32 -1.71 -0.34 19.73
N PHE A 33 -2.43 0.74 20.04
CA PHE A 33 -1.91 1.87 20.80
C PHE A 33 -1.54 1.47 22.23
N ILE A 34 -2.42 0.77 22.94
CA ILE A 34 -2.16 0.27 24.30
C ILE A 34 -1.02 -0.76 24.26
N GLY A 35 -1.07 -1.71 23.33
CA GLY A 35 -0.04 -2.74 23.18
C GLY A 35 1.34 -2.14 22.89
N PHE A 36 1.42 -1.12 22.05
CA PHE A 36 2.67 -0.41 21.75
C PHE A 36 3.28 0.22 23.01
N HIS A 37 2.49 0.93 23.80
CA HIS A 37 2.99 1.55 25.03
C HIS A 37 3.38 0.52 26.08
N LEU A 38 2.55 -0.51 26.31
CA LEU A 38 2.90 -1.60 27.22
C LEU A 38 4.20 -2.31 26.82
N THR A 39 4.41 -2.50 25.51
CA THR A 39 5.62 -3.14 24.99
C THR A 39 6.84 -2.25 25.16
N PHE A 40 6.82 -1.06 24.59
CA PHE A 40 8.06 -0.28 24.42
C PHE A 40 8.32 0.70 25.55
N PHE A 41 7.29 1.23 26.22
CA PHE A 41 7.50 2.19 27.31
C PHE A 41 8.20 1.51 28.49
N ILE A 42 7.79 0.29 28.83
CA ILE A 42 8.43 -0.50 29.90
C ILE A 42 9.89 -0.82 29.58
N GLN A 43 10.22 -1.04 28.31
CA GLN A 43 11.59 -1.32 27.87
C GLN A 43 12.54 -0.12 28.07
N HIS A 44 12.03 1.11 28.17
CA HIS A 44 12.88 2.26 28.53
C HIS A 44 13.41 2.10 29.96
N PHE A 45 12.56 1.71 30.91
CA PHE A 45 12.97 1.50 32.29
C PHE A 45 13.88 0.28 32.43
N LEU A 46 13.59 -0.81 31.74
CA LEU A 46 14.48 -1.99 31.72
C LEU A 46 15.86 -1.67 31.14
N GLY A 47 15.91 -0.87 30.07
CA GLY A 47 17.18 -0.40 29.51
C GLY A 47 17.95 0.47 30.50
N LEU A 48 17.28 1.36 31.22
CA LEU A 48 17.89 2.21 32.25
C LEU A 48 18.40 1.41 33.46
N THR A 49 17.79 0.27 33.79
CA THR A 49 18.28 -0.65 34.84
C THR A 49 19.37 -1.61 34.34
N GLY A 50 19.87 -1.42 33.12
CA GLY A 50 21.03 -2.13 32.59
C GLY A 50 20.72 -3.42 31.84
N MET A 51 19.45 -3.67 31.46
CA MET A 51 19.08 -4.86 30.69
C MET A 51 19.67 -4.81 29.27
N PRO A 52 20.57 -5.75 28.89
CA PRO A 52 21.18 -5.75 27.57
C PRO A 52 20.22 -6.26 26.48
N ARG A 53 20.37 -5.74 25.26
CA ARG A 53 19.66 -6.23 24.06
C ARG A 53 20.29 -7.52 23.51
N ARG A 54 19.53 -8.28 22.71
CA ARG A 54 19.97 -9.52 22.02
C ARG A 54 20.37 -10.66 22.96
N VAL A 55 19.70 -10.74 24.10
CA VAL A 55 19.84 -11.84 25.07
C VAL A 55 18.54 -12.64 25.06
N PHE A 56 18.64 -13.97 24.92
CA PHE A 56 17.46 -14.84 24.81
C PHE A 56 16.87 -15.23 26.18
N THR A 57 17.68 -15.17 27.25
CA THR A 57 17.25 -15.48 28.61
C THR A 57 18.04 -14.65 29.62
N TYR A 58 17.37 -14.20 30.68
CA TYR A 58 17.98 -13.45 31.77
C TYR A 58 18.06 -14.31 33.02
N LEU A 59 19.03 -14.00 33.89
CA LEU A 59 19.16 -14.70 35.16
C LEU A 59 18.04 -14.25 36.11
N PRO A 60 17.57 -15.13 37.02
CA PRO A 60 16.59 -14.75 38.02
C PRO A 60 17.15 -13.72 39.00
N ASN A 61 16.27 -12.96 39.66
CA ASN A 61 16.58 -11.97 40.69
C ASN A 61 17.31 -10.71 40.18
N GLN A 62 17.19 -10.40 38.90
CA GLN A 62 17.70 -9.14 38.32
C GLN A 62 16.65 -8.01 38.37
N GLY A 63 15.40 -8.32 38.76
CA GLY A 63 14.32 -7.34 38.83
C GLY A 63 13.74 -6.97 37.46
N TRP A 64 14.00 -7.78 36.44
CA TRP A 64 13.59 -7.54 35.05
C TRP A 64 12.38 -8.39 34.64
N GLU A 65 12.02 -9.39 35.44
CA GLU A 65 11.01 -10.40 35.10
C GLU A 65 9.64 -9.76 34.83
N THR A 66 9.16 -8.92 35.76
CA THR A 66 7.86 -8.25 35.65
C THR A 66 7.81 -7.32 34.44
N GLY A 67 8.86 -6.54 34.19
CA GLY A 67 8.91 -5.63 33.06
C GLY A 67 8.86 -6.38 31.72
N ASN A 68 9.63 -7.48 31.61
CA ASN A 68 9.60 -8.33 30.41
C ASN A 68 8.23 -9.00 30.22
N PHE A 69 7.59 -9.44 31.30
CA PHE A 69 6.25 -10.00 31.24
C PHE A 69 5.22 -8.98 30.72
N VAL A 70 5.19 -7.77 31.30
CA VAL A 70 4.28 -6.70 30.84
C VAL A 70 4.56 -6.33 29.38
N SER A 71 5.83 -6.21 29.01
CA SER A 71 6.23 -5.96 27.63
C SER A 71 5.73 -7.05 26.67
N THR A 72 5.75 -8.32 27.11
CA THR A 72 5.27 -9.46 26.32
C THR A 72 3.76 -9.44 26.17
N VAL A 73 3.01 -9.10 27.23
CA VAL A 73 1.56 -8.88 27.16
C VAL A 73 1.22 -7.79 26.15
N GLY A 74 1.98 -6.68 26.14
CA GLY A 74 1.85 -5.63 25.14
C GLY A 74 2.00 -6.13 23.69
N ALA A 75 2.93 -7.06 23.45
CA ALA A 75 3.11 -7.67 22.14
C ALA A 75 1.89 -8.50 21.71
N PHE A 76 1.28 -9.24 22.63
CA PHE A 76 0.04 -9.96 22.37
C PHE A 76 -1.14 -9.04 22.04
N PHE A 77 -1.22 -7.85 22.66
CA PHE A 77 -2.23 -6.85 22.30
C PHE A 77 -2.07 -6.37 20.85
N MET A 78 -0.84 -6.11 20.39
CA MET A 78 -0.57 -5.73 19.00
C MET A 78 -0.86 -6.88 18.02
N ALA A 79 -0.60 -8.14 18.41
CA ALA A 79 -0.97 -9.30 17.61
C ALA A 79 -2.50 -9.42 17.46
N ALA A 80 -3.25 -9.25 18.55
CA ALA A 80 -4.72 -9.24 18.54
C ALA A 80 -5.27 -8.10 17.67
N ALA A 81 -4.70 -6.90 17.77
CA ALA A 81 -5.06 -5.77 16.90
C ALA A 81 -4.87 -6.11 15.41
N THR A 82 -3.76 -6.74 15.06
CA THR A 82 -3.48 -7.17 13.68
C THR A 82 -4.50 -8.19 13.19
N ILE A 83 -4.87 -9.17 14.03
CA ILE A 83 -5.92 -10.14 13.70
C ILE A 83 -7.27 -9.46 13.46
N ILE A 84 -7.65 -8.49 14.30
CA ILE A 84 -8.91 -7.74 14.14
C ILE A 84 -8.91 -6.94 12.84
N LEU A 85 -7.77 -6.34 12.44
CA LEU A 85 -7.64 -5.67 11.15
C LEU A 85 -7.87 -6.64 9.98
N LEU A 86 -7.27 -7.84 10.04
CA LEU A 86 -7.47 -8.87 9.01
C LEU A 86 -8.93 -9.32 8.93
N ILE A 87 -9.59 -9.52 10.08
CA ILE A 87 -11.02 -9.82 10.14
C ILE A 87 -11.84 -8.70 9.50
N ASN A 88 -11.52 -7.43 9.79
CA ASN A 88 -12.21 -6.28 9.21
C ASN A 88 -12.10 -6.27 7.68
N ILE A 89 -10.90 -6.52 7.15
CA ILE A 89 -10.64 -6.62 5.70
C ILE A 89 -11.48 -7.73 5.09
N VAL A 90 -11.46 -8.94 5.65
CA VAL A 90 -12.20 -10.10 5.11
C VAL A 90 -13.71 -9.85 5.12
N VAL A 91 -14.25 -9.35 6.23
CA VAL A 91 -15.69 -9.12 6.39
C VAL A 91 -16.19 -8.02 5.45
N THR A 92 -15.46 -6.91 5.34
CA THR A 92 -15.88 -5.76 4.51
C THR A 92 -15.66 -6.03 3.03
N THR A 93 -14.65 -6.82 2.65
CA THR A 93 -14.49 -7.26 1.26
C THR A 93 -15.64 -8.18 0.83
N ALA A 94 -16.11 -9.06 1.73
CA ALA A 94 -17.19 -10.00 1.43
C ALA A 94 -18.60 -9.38 1.49
N LYS A 95 -18.84 -8.41 2.39
CA LYS A 95 -20.19 -7.90 2.69
C LYS A 95 -20.34 -6.38 2.63
N GLY A 96 -19.26 -5.64 2.40
CA GLY A 96 -19.29 -4.18 2.41
C GLY A 96 -20.06 -3.61 1.22
N GLU A 97 -20.80 -2.54 1.49
CA GLU A 97 -21.49 -1.76 0.47
C GLU A 97 -20.51 -0.95 -0.37
N LYS A 98 -20.87 -0.72 -1.64
CA LYS A 98 -20.09 0.14 -2.52
C LYS A 98 -20.18 1.58 -2.05
N VAL A 99 -19.08 2.32 -2.18
CA VAL A 99 -19.01 3.73 -1.78
C VAL A 99 -18.71 4.62 -2.98
N PRO A 100 -19.15 5.89 -2.95
CA PRO A 100 -18.89 6.83 -4.04
C PRO A 100 -17.39 7.16 -4.17
N GLY A 101 -17.06 7.92 -5.22
CA GLY A 101 -15.70 8.44 -5.45
C GLY A 101 -15.12 9.17 -4.23
N ASP A 102 -15.90 10.06 -3.62
CA ASP A 102 -15.63 10.71 -2.33
C ASP A 102 -16.29 9.93 -1.19
N ALA A 103 -15.63 8.87 -0.72
CA ALA A 103 -16.16 8.01 0.34
C ALA A 103 -16.28 8.70 1.71
N TRP A 104 -15.54 9.79 1.92
CA TRP A 104 -15.57 10.58 3.17
C TRP A 104 -16.59 11.73 3.09
N GLY A 105 -16.98 12.14 1.87
CA GLY A 105 -17.87 13.27 1.60
C GLY A 105 -17.18 14.63 1.72
N ASP A 106 -16.08 14.70 2.44
CA ASP A 106 -15.26 15.89 2.65
C ASP A 106 -13.85 15.78 2.05
N GLY A 107 -13.63 14.84 1.11
CA GLY A 107 -12.37 14.71 0.37
C GLY A 107 -11.94 16.04 -0.26
N ARG A 108 -10.66 16.41 -0.15
CA ARG A 108 -10.17 17.76 -0.54
C ARG A 108 -9.29 17.75 -1.78
N THR A 109 -8.65 16.63 -2.02
CA THR A 109 -7.61 16.39 -3.02
C THR A 109 -8.17 15.61 -4.22
N LEU A 110 -7.39 15.57 -5.31
CA LEU A 110 -7.83 15.11 -6.63
C LEU A 110 -8.30 13.65 -6.64
N GLU A 111 -7.69 12.78 -5.83
CA GLU A 111 -8.03 11.36 -5.80
C GLU A 111 -9.47 11.09 -5.39
N TRP A 112 -10.10 12.01 -4.65
CA TRP A 112 -11.50 11.91 -4.22
C TRP A 112 -12.50 12.41 -5.26
N ALA A 113 -12.03 13.03 -6.34
CA ALA A 113 -12.88 13.53 -7.42
C ALA A 113 -13.27 12.46 -8.46
N ILE A 114 -12.63 11.29 -8.42
CA ILE A 114 -12.85 10.18 -9.36
C ILE A 114 -13.47 8.98 -8.64
N ALA A 115 -13.95 8.00 -9.41
CA ALA A 115 -14.56 6.78 -8.90
C ALA A 115 -13.68 6.00 -7.90
N SER A 116 -14.32 5.10 -7.16
CA SER A 116 -13.70 4.22 -6.18
C SER A 116 -14.11 2.77 -6.49
N PRO A 117 -13.22 1.92 -7.05
CA PRO A 117 -11.84 2.21 -7.46
C PRO A 117 -11.75 3.10 -8.72
N PRO A 118 -10.60 3.76 -8.95
CA PRO A 118 -10.37 4.58 -10.14
C PRO A 118 -10.45 3.78 -11.46
N PRO A 119 -10.86 4.42 -12.57
CA PRO A 119 -10.68 3.85 -13.89
C PRO A 119 -9.20 3.71 -14.24
N VAL A 120 -8.88 2.86 -15.22
CA VAL A 120 -7.50 2.57 -15.62
C VAL A 120 -6.70 3.81 -16.04
N TYR A 121 -7.37 4.85 -16.54
CA TYR A 121 -6.80 6.11 -16.98
C TYR A 121 -6.79 7.20 -15.89
N ASN A 122 -7.32 6.92 -14.70
CA ASN A 122 -7.58 7.87 -13.61
C ASN A 122 -8.54 9.02 -13.99
N PHE A 123 -8.10 9.99 -14.78
CA PHE A 123 -8.87 11.16 -15.20
C PHE A 123 -9.07 11.13 -16.72
N ALA A 124 -10.31 11.25 -17.18
CA ALA A 124 -10.61 11.33 -18.62
C ALA A 124 -10.07 12.61 -19.27
N GLN A 125 -9.99 13.69 -18.50
CA GLN A 125 -9.44 14.99 -18.90
C GLN A 125 -8.54 15.50 -17.77
N THR A 126 -7.41 16.11 -18.11
CA THR A 126 -6.51 16.68 -17.10
C THR A 126 -7.26 17.73 -16.25
N PRO A 127 -7.28 17.61 -14.91
CA PRO A 127 -8.01 18.55 -14.07
C PRO A 127 -7.30 19.92 -14.02
N LEU A 128 -8.08 21.00 -14.05
CA LEU A 128 -7.58 22.35 -13.87
C LEU A 128 -7.32 22.64 -12.38
N VAL A 129 -6.05 22.64 -11.98
CA VAL A 129 -5.64 22.90 -10.59
C VAL A 129 -5.58 24.41 -10.33
N ARG A 130 -6.56 24.93 -9.57
CA ARG A 130 -6.68 26.36 -9.23
C ARG A 130 -6.10 26.73 -7.86
N GLY A 131 -5.69 25.76 -7.05
CA GLY A 131 -5.17 25.97 -5.71
C GLY A 131 -4.74 24.66 -5.05
N LEU A 132 -4.38 24.74 -3.76
CA LEU A 132 -3.87 23.60 -2.98
C LEU A 132 -4.90 22.45 -2.90
N ASP A 133 -6.15 22.78 -2.54
CA ASP A 133 -7.25 21.82 -2.40
C ASP A 133 -8.23 21.95 -3.58
N ALA A 134 -7.79 21.57 -4.78
CA ALA A 134 -8.54 21.78 -6.02
C ALA A 134 -9.97 21.22 -5.98
N PHE A 135 -10.16 20.00 -5.46
CA PHE A 135 -11.49 19.39 -5.37
C PHE A 135 -12.37 20.08 -4.33
N TRP A 136 -11.78 20.52 -3.21
CA TRP A 136 -12.50 21.30 -2.20
C TRP A 136 -13.01 22.64 -2.72
N LEU A 137 -12.20 23.35 -3.51
CA LEU A 137 -12.60 24.62 -4.11
C LEU A 137 -13.80 24.45 -5.04
N GLU A 138 -13.78 23.44 -5.90
CA GLU A 138 -14.90 23.17 -6.81
C GLU A 138 -16.17 22.76 -6.03
N LYS A 139 -16.05 21.99 -4.93
CA LYS A 139 -17.17 21.69 -4.03
C LYS A 139 -17.77 22.94 -3.38
N MET A 140 -16.94 23.89 -2.95
CA MET A 140 -17.39 25.16 -2.36
C MET A 140 -18.07 26.07 -3.39
N GLU A 141 -17.70 25.96 -4.66
CA GLU A 141 -18.40 26.61 -5.79
C GLU A 141 -19.69 25.87 -6.20
N GLY A 142 -20.05 24.77 -5.53
CA GLY A 142 -21.25 24.00 -5.79
C GLY A 142 -21.13 23.02 -6.97
N LYS A 143 -19.91 22.81 -7.49
CA LYS A 143 -19.65 21.86 -8.56
C LYS A 143 -19.37 20.48 -7.97
N LYS A 144 -19.83 19.43 -8.67
CA LYS A 144 -19.62 18.03 -8.27
C LYS A 144 -18.34 17.42 -8.84
N GLU A 145 -17.87 17.96 -9.96
CA GLU A 145 -16.74 17.44 -10.72
C GLU A 145 -15.66 18.53 -10.84
N LEU A 146 -14.43 18.10 -11.11
CA LEU A 146 -13.33 19.01 -11.39
C LEU A 146 -13.50 19.65 -12.77
N THR A 147 -13.23 20.95 -12.86
CA THR A 147 -13.21 21.63 -14.15
C THR A 147 -12.05 21.08 -15.01
N PRO A 148 -12.28 20.59 -16.23
CA PRO A 148 -11.23 20.07 -17.10
C PRO A 148 -10.38 21.21 -17.70
N ALA A 149 -9.08 20.97 -17.87
CA ALA A 149 -8.14 21.91 -18.49
C ALA A 149 -8.08 21.80 -20.03
N GLU A 150 -8.54 20.67 -20.58
CA GLU A 150 -8.43 20.32 -22.00
C GLU A 150 -9.71 19.67 -22.52
N PRO A 151 -10.00 19.71 -23.83
CA PRO A 151 -11.13 19.00 -24.40
C PRO A 151 -10.92 17.48 -24.35
N LEU A 152 -12.01 16.72 -24.27
CA LEU A 152 -11.95 15.27 -24.30
C LEU A 152 -11.39 14.76 -25.64
N GLY A 153 -10.32 13.98 -25.56
CA GLY A 153 -9.63 13.34 -26.69
C GLY A 153 -9.22 11.91 -26.36
N ASP A 154 -8.41 11.32 -27.25
CA ASP A 154 -7.91 9.95 -27.08
C ASP A 154 -6.83 9.89 -26.00
N ILE A 155 -6.87 8.85 -25.16
CA ILE A 155 -5.95 8.67 -24.04
C ILE A 155 -4.92 7.61 -24.39
N HIS A 156 -3.64 7.96 -24.34
CA HIS A 156 -2.54 7.01 -24.49
C HIS A 156 -2.28 6.25 -23.18
N MET A 157 -2.21 4.92 -23.25
CA MET A 157 -1.98 4.03 -22.12
C MET A 157 -0.81 3.07 -22.38
N PRO A 158 0.03 2.79 -21.37
CA PRO A 158 1.14 1.86 -21.52
C PRO A 158 0.66 0.40 -21.59
N ASN A 159 1.36 -0.43 -22.37
CA ASN A 159 1.11 -1.88 -22.39
C ASN A 159 1.68 -2.58 -21.14
N SER A 160 1.08 -3.71 -20.78
CA SER A 160 1.64 -4.59 -19.76
C SER A 160 2.90 -5.30 -20.27
N SER A 161 3.93 -5.44 -19.42
CA SER A 161 5.16 -6.13 -19.77
C SER A 161 5.54 -7.16 -18.71
N PHE A 162 5.91 -8.37 -19.16
CA PHE A 162 6.44 -9.43 -18.30
C PHE A 162 7.93 -9.26 -17.97
N LEU A 163 8.65 -8.41 -18.71
CA LEU A 163 10.10 -8.26 -18.58
C LEU A 163 10.57 -7.81 -17.19
N PRO A 164 9.91 -6.85 -16.49
CA PRO A 164 10.30 -6.48 -15.13
C PRO A 164 10.28 -7.67 -14.14
N PHE A 165 9.34 -8.60 -14.30
CA PHE A 165 9.29 -9.82 -13.48
C PHE A 165 10.50 -10.72 -13.76
N VAL A 166 10.88 -10.92 -15.03
CA VAL A 166 12.06 -11.72 -15.41
C VAL A 166 13.35 -11.10 -14.90
N ILE A 167 13.46 -9.77 -14.96
CA ILE A 167 14.61 -9.01 -14.42
C ILE A 167 14.74 -9.25 -12.92
N ALA A 168 13.64 -9.11 -12.16
CA ALA A 168 13.61 -9.34 -10.72
C ALA A 168 13.94 -10.79 -10.36
N PHE A 169 13.43 -11.75 -11.13
CA PHE A 169 13.73 -13.17 -10.96
C PHE A 169 15.22 -13.47 -11.24
N GLY A 170 15.80 -12.89 -12.29
CA GLY A 170 17.24 -13.00 -12.57
C GLY A 170 18.10 -12.47 -11.42
N LEU A 171 17.72 -11.33 -10.82
CA LEU A 171 18.41 -10.77 -9.65
C LEU A 171 18.28 -11.68 -8.42
N PHE A 172 17.12 -12.29 -8.21
CA PHE A 172 16.91 -13.28 -7.15
C PHE A 172 17.83 -14.49 -7.33
N VAL A 173 17.89 -15.06 -8.54
CA VAL A 173 18.78 -16.19 -8.87
C VAL A 173 20.25 -15.78 -8.69
N ALA A 174 20.63 -14.57 -9.11
CA ALA A 174 21.98 -14.04 -8.95
C ALA A 174 22.37 -13.96 -7.47
N ALA A 175 21.52 -13.35 -6.65
CA ALA A 175 21.74 -13.22 -5.22
C ALA A 175 21.84 -14.59 -4.52
N PHE A 176 20.99 -15.53 -4.90
CA PHE A 176 21.04 -16.90 -4.38
C PHE A 176 22.37 -17.58 -4.75
N GLY A 177 22.80 -17.51 -6.01
CA GLY A 177 24.06 -18.08 -6.45
C GLY A 177 25.28 -17.48 -5.74
N PHE A 178 25.35 -16.14 -5.65
CA PHE A 178 26.46 -15.47 -4.97
C PHE A 178 26.53 -15.75 -3.46
N THR A 179 25.39 -15.94 -2.81
CA THR A 179 25.34 -16.32 -1.39
C THR A 179 26.07 -17.65 -1.13
N TYR A 180 25.94 -18.61 -2.03
CA TYR A 180 26.55 -19.94 -1.90
C TYR A 180 27.84 -20.12 -2.71
N HIS A 181 28.40 -19.06 -3.29
CA HIS A 181 29.59 -19.16 -4.15
C HIS A 181 30.76 -19.87 -3.45
N ASN A 182 31.02 -19.56 -2.18
CA ASN A 182 32.16 -20.12 -1.45
C ASN A 182 31.91 -21.53 -0.91
N ASP A 183 30.64 -21.88 -0.70
CA ASP A 183 30.25 -23.15 -0.06
C ASP A 183 29.87 -24.23 -1.08
N ALA A 184 29.46 -23.82 -2.28
CA ALA A 184 29.01 -24.71 -3.33
C ALA A 184 29.62 -24.32 -4.69
N GLY A 185 30.25 -25.29 -5.36
CA GLY A 185 30.87 -25.08 -6.68
C GLY A 185 29.90 -24.61 -7.77
N TRP A 186 28.59 -24.81 -7.59
CA TRP A 186 27.54 -24.30 -8.50
C TRP A 186 27.15 -22.84 -8.23
N GLY A 187 27.53 -22.26 -7.09
CA GLY A 187 27.09 -20.92 -6.68
C GLY A 187 27.53 -19.83 -7.65
N LEU A 188 28.79 -19.85 -8.10
CA LEU A 188 29.29 -18.87 -9.08
C LEU A 188 28.61 -19.00 -10.46
N PRO A 189 28.51 -20.20 -11.07
CA PRO A 189 27.73 -20.37 -12.30
C PRO A 189 26.29 -19.89 -12.20
N VAL A 190 25.59 -20.19 -11.10
CA VAL A 190 24.20 -19.75 -10.87
C VAL A 190 24.12 -18.24 -10.70
N GLY A 191 25.07 -17.64 -9.97
CA GLY A 191 25.17 -16.19 -9.78
C GLY A 191 25.31 -15.44 -11.12
N ILE A 192 26.23 -15.91 -11.96
CA ILE A 192 26.46 -15.37 -13.30
C ILE A 192 25.24 -15.57 -14.20
N LEU A 193 24.60 -16.75 -14.15
CA LEU A 193 23.38 -17.01 -14.92
C LEU A 193 22.26 -16.04 -14.58
N GLY A 194 22.04 -15.76 -13.28
CA GLY A 194 21.06 -14.78 -12.83
C GLY A 194 21.33 -13.38 -13.40
N LEU A 195 22.59 -12.93 -13.38
CA LEU A 195 22.99 -11.65 -13.98
C LEU A 195 22.78 -11.63 -15.50
N LEU A 196 23.07 -12.73 -16.19
CA LEU A 196 22.82 -12.84 -17.63
C LEU A 196 21.32 -12.76 -17.95
N ILE A 197 20.45 -13.37 -17.15
CA ILE A 197 18.99 -13.25 -17.30
C ILE A 197 18.56 -11.79 -17.13
N THR A 198 19.05 -11.12 -16.09
CA THR A 198 18.73 -9.72 -15.83
C THR A 198 19.21 -8.80 -16.95
N LEU A 199 20.50 -8.86 -17.30
CA LEU A 199 21.10 -8.01 -18.33
C LEU A 199 20.53 -8.31 -19.72
N GLY A 200 20.29 -9.58 -20.03
CA GLY A 200 19.63 -9.99 -21.27
C GLY A 200 18.20 -9.44 -21.37
N SER A 201 17.43 -9.49 -20.29
CA SER A 201 16.07 -8.95 -20.25
C SER A 201 16.04 -7.42 -20.33
N MET A 202 17.01 -6.74 -19.72
CA MET A 202 17.18 -5.28 -19.86
C MET A 202 17.54 -4.89 -21.29
N PHE A 203 18.44 -5.64 -21.92
CA PHE A 203 18.80 -5.44 -23.32
C PHE A 203 17.58 -5.65 -24.24
N LEU A 204 16.84 -6.74 -24.06
CA LEU A 204 15.60 -6.99 -24.81
C LEU A 204 14.58 -5.86 -24.62
N ARG A 205 14.42 -5.33 -23.39
CA ARG A 205 13.53 -4.19 -23.16
C ARG A 205 14.01 -2.93 -23.87
N SER A 206 15.33 -2.73 -24.01
CA SER A 206 15.89 -1.53 -24.66
C SER A 206 15.73 -1.50 -26.17
N VAL A 207 15.59 -2.67 -26.82
CA VAL A 207 15.45 -2.77 -28.29
C VAL A 207 13.99 -2.86 -28.75
N ILE A 208 13.05 -3.08 -27.85
CA ILE A 208 11.62 -3.16 -28.15
C ILE A 208 10.99 -1.79 -27.88
N ASP A 209 10.62 -1.10 -28.96
CA ASP A 209 9.79 0.11 -28.89
C ASP A 209 8.34 -0.28 -28.64
N ASP A 210 7.82 0.14 -27.49
CA ASP A 210 6.46 -0.16 -27.04
C ASP A 210 5.63 1.13 -27.07
N HIS A 211 4.85 1.28 -28.15
CA HIS A 211 4.04 2.46 -28.38
C HIS A 211 2.74 2.49 -27.56
N GLY A 212 2.52 1.58 -26.62
CA GLY A 212 1.28 1.52 -25.83
C GLY A 212 0.04 1.23 -26.67
N PHE A 213 -1.12 1.60 -26.14
CA PHE A 213 -2.40 1.56 -26.83
C PHE A 213 -3.17 2.87 -26.56
N HIS A 214 -4.22 3.14 -27.34
CA HIS A 214 -5.05 4.33 -27.14
C HIS A 214 -6.47 3.89 -26.77
N ILE A 215 -7.06 4.56 -25.78
CA ILE A 215 -8.49 4.49 -25.48
C ILE A 215 -9.14 5.63 -26.24
N HIS A 216 -9.99 5.29 -27.20
CA HIS A 216 -10.64 6.28 -28.04
C HIS A 216 -11.71 7.05 -27.28
N LYS A 217 -11.92 8.31 -27.65
CA LYS A 217 -12.88 9.22 -27.03
C LYS A 217 -14.27 8.61 -26.83
N GLU A 218 -14.78 7.87 -27.81
CA GLU A 218 -16.11 7.25 -27.74
C GLU A 218 -16.18 6.24 -26.60
N GLU A 219 -15.13 5.43 -26.43
CA GLU A 219 -15.03 4.45 -25.36
C GLU A 219 -14.93 5.13 -23.99
N VAL A 220 -14.15 6.21 -23.88
CA VAL A 220 -14.08 7.00 -22.64
C VAL A 220 -15.46 7.54 -22.27
N LEU A 221 -16.23 8.07 -23.21
CA LEU A 221 -17.59 8.56 -22.96
C LEU A 221 -18.55 7.45 -22.50
N GLU A 222 -18.40 6.23 -23.02
CA GLU A 222 -19.19 5.09 -22.57
C GLU A 222 -18.83 4.65 -21.15
N LEU A 223 -17.53 4.65 -20.82
CA LEU A 223 -17.03 4.31 -19.48
C LEU A 223 -17.50 5.34 -18.44
N GLU A 224 -17.37 6.63 -18.72
CA GLU A 224 -17.85 7.70 -17.81
C GLU A 224 -19.37 7.63 -17.59
N LYS A 225 -20.15 7.33 -18.64
CA LYS A 225 -21.61 7.12 -18.50
C LYS A 225 -21.94 5.90 -17.64
N LYS A 226 -21.15 4.83 -17.74
CA LYS A 226 -21.34 3.62 -16.93
C LYS A 226 -21.03 3.89 -15.47
N GLU A 227 -19.98 4.65 -15.18
CA GLU A 227 -19.61 5.05 -13.82
C GLU A 227 -20.63 6.01 -13.20
N ALA A 228 -21.15 6.98 -13.95
CA ALA A 228 -22.19 7.89 -13.47
C ALA A 228 -23.52 7.20 -13.07
N ASN A 229 -23.77 5.99 -13.61
CA ASN A 229 -24.98 5.21 -13.35
C ASN A 229 -24.79 4.09 -12.30
N ALA A 230 -23.57 3.89 -11.79
CA ALA A 230 -23.20 2.79 -10.89
C ALA A 230 -23.17 3.20 -9.41
#